data_AF-A0AAN0LXE9-F1
#
_entry.id   AF-A0AAN0LXE9-F1
#
_cell.length_a   1.000
_cell.length_b   1.000
_cell.length_c   1.000
_cell.angle_alpha   90.00
_cell.angle_beta   90.00
_cell.angle_gamma   90.00
#
_symmetry.space_group_name_H-M   'P 1'
#
loop_
_entity.id
_entity.type
_entity.pdbx_description
1 polymer ?
#
loop_
_entity_poly.entity_id
_entity_poly.type
_entity_poly.pdbx_seq_one_letter_code
_entity_poly.pdbx_strand_id
1 'polypeptide(L)'
;MIQKVLIANRGEIVVRIIRACRELNIKTVAVYATVDRDSLHVKLADEAICIGDHRLENSYLNHNAILQAAVNTQVRAIHPGFGFLSENADFVRACERVGITFIGPSADLIDKMSDKQTARETMIAAEYQLCPDQKGRFMI
;
A
#
# COMPACT_ATOMS: atom_id res chain seq x y z
N MET A 1 -8.72 14.27 10.98
CA MET A 1 -8.16 13.12 11.72
C MET A 1 -8.63 11.84 11.04
N ILE A 2 -7.78 10.82 10.92
CA ILE A 2 -8.15 9.54 10.27
C ILE A 2 -9.00 8.74 11.27
N GLN A 3 -10.23 8.40 10.90
CA GLN A 3 -11.15 7.64 11.76
C GLN A 3 -11.41 6.21 11.26
N LYS A 4 -11.23 5.98 9.95
CA LYS A 4 -11.42 4.68 9.31
C LYS A 4 -10.37 4.50 8.21
N VAL A 5 -9.72 3.33 8.22
CA VAL A 5 -8.65 2.95 7.28
C VAL A 5 -9.05 1.67 6.55
N LEU A 6 -8.91 1.67 5.22
CA LEU A 6 -8.93 0.43 4.44
C LEU A 6 -7.52 -0.13 4.31
N ILE A 7 -7.37 -1.43 4.50
CA ILE A 7 -6.08 -2.11 4.39
C ILE A 7 -6.08 -2.91 3.09
N ALA A 8 -5.31 -2.46 2.10
CA ALA A 8 -5.26 -3.01 0.75
C ALA A 8 -4.23 -4.16 0.64
N ASN A 9 -4.41 -5.20 1.45
CA ASN A 9 -3.52 -6.37 1.51
C ASN A 9 -4.27 -7.60 2.06
N ARG A 10 -3.57 -8.72 2.30
CA ARG A 10 -4.09 -9.95 2.90
C ARG A 10 -3.13 -10.50 3.95
N GLY A 11 -3.57 -11.50 4.71
CA GLY A 11 -2.70 -12.27 5.61
C GLY A 11 -2.31 -11.52 6.89
N GLU A 12 -1.13 -11.83 7.42
CA GLU A 12 -0.64 -11.38 8.72
C GLU A 12 -0.38 -9.87 8.79
N ILE A 13 0.04 -9.25 7.69
CA ILE A 13 0.26 -7.80 7.65
C ILE A 13 -1.02 -7.02 7.92
N VAL A 14 -2.16 -7.52 7.41
CA VAL A 14 -3.46 -6.91 7.68
C VAL A 14 -3.81 -7.04 9.15
N VAL A 15 -3.59 -8.22 9.75
CA VAL A 15 -3.78 -8.43 11.20
C VAL A 15 -2.89 -7.47 12.02
N ARG A 16 -1.64 -7.27 11.61
CA ARG A 16 -0.69 -6.37 12.25
C ARG A 16 -1.16 -4.91 12.22
N ILE A 17 -1.67 -4.47 11.07
CA ILE A 17 -2.19 -3.10 10.89
C ILE A 17 -3.50 -2.91 11.68
N ILE A 18 -4.41 -3.90 11.66
CA ILE A 18 -5.64 -3.87 12.46
C ILE A 18 -5.33 -3.66 13.94
N ARG A 19 -4.33 -4.37 14.48
CA ARG A 19 -3.91 -4.19 15.89
C ARG A 19 -3.44 -2.75 16.16
N ALA A 20 -2.61 -2.18 15.30
CA ALA A 20 -2.15 -0.80 15.43
C ALA A 20 -3.31 0.21 15.35
N CYS A 21 -4.24 0.02 14.42
CA CYS A 21 -5.42 0.88 14.30
C CYS A 21 -6.32 0.80 15.54
N ARG A 22 -6.50 -0.39 16.12
CA ARG A 22 -7.29 -0.58 17.35
C ARG A 22 -6.69 0.16 18.55
N GLU A 23 -5.36 0.13 18.71
CA GLU A 23 -4.67 0.89 19.77
C GLU A 23 -4.92 2.41 19.65
N LEU A 24 -5.16 2.90 18.42
CA LEU A 24 -5.43 4.30 18.11
C LEU A 24 -6.93 4.62 18.02
N ASN A 25 -7.82 3.68 18.32
CA ASN A 25 -9.28 3.80 18.15
C ASN A 25 -9.70 4.16 16.70
N ILE A 26 -8.97 3.65 15.71
CA ILE A 26 -9.25 3.81 14.29
C ILE A 26 -9.97 2.55 13.78
N LYS A 27 -11.12 2.73 13.12
CA LYS A 27 -11.87 1.63 12.51
C LYS A 27 -11.16 1.09 11.27
N THR A 28 -11.35 -0.18 10.98
CA THR A 28 -10.64 -0.89 9.92
C THR A 28 -11.57 -1.59 8.94
N VAL A 29 -11.24 -1.47 7.66
CA VAL A 29 -11.88 -2.18 6.55
C VAL A 29 -10.85 -3.12 5.92
N ALA A 30 -11.09 -4.43 5.96
CA ALA A 30 -10.29 -5.39 5.22
C ALA A 30 -10.88 -5.61 3.82
N VAL A 31 -10.02 -5.67 2.80
CA VAL A 31 -10.41 -6.19 1.48
C VAL A 31 -10.06 -7.67 1.38
N TYR A 32 -10.84 -8.43 0.61
CA TYR A 32 -10.53 -9.84 0.39
C TYR A 32 -10.97 -10.34 -1.00
N ALA A 33 -10.18 -11.24 -1.57
CA ALA A 33 -10.60 -12.07 -2.71
C ALA A 33 -11.56 -13.18 -2.26
N THR A 34 -12.39 -13.72 -3.16
CA THR A 34 -13.37 -14.77 -2.80
C THR A 34 -12.78 -15.96 -2.05
N VAL A 35 -11.54 -16.36 -2.37
CA VAL A 35 -10.79 -17.46 -1.72
C VAL A 35 -10.37 -17.13 -0.29
N ASP A 36 -10.24 -15.86 0.05
CA ASP A 36 -9.77 -15.39 1.35
C ASP A 36 -10.93 -15.08 2.31
N ARG A 37 -12.20 -15.33 1.92
CA ARG A 37 -13.40 -15.00 2.71
C ARG A 37 -13.33 -15.44 4.18
N ASP A 38 -12.80 -16.62 4.43
CA ASP A 38 -12.72 -17.20 5.78
C ASP A 38 -11.39 -16.92 6.51
N SER A 39 -10.53 -16.10 5.91
CA SER A 39 -9.23 -15.75 6.46
C SER A 39 -9.35 -14.96 7.77
N LEU A 40 -8.34 -15.13 8.63
CA LEU A 40 -8.31 -14.47 9.94
C LEU A 40 -8.39 -12.94 9.84
N HIS A 41 -7.71 -12.32 8.87
CA HIS A 41 -7.71 -10.87 8.71
C HIS A 41 -9.09 -10.30 8.39
N VAL A 42 -9.92 -11.05 7.64
CA VAL A 42 -11.32 -10.68 7.33
C VAL A 42 -12.16 -10.71 8.59
N LYS A 43 -12.00 -11.76 9.41
CA LYS A 43 -12.74 -11.93 10.67
C LYS A 43 -12.36 -10.93 11.76
N LEU A 44 -11.17 -10.33 11.66
CA LEU A 44 -10.66 -9.36 12.64
C LEU A 44 -10.97 -7.91 12.29
N ALA A 45 -11.24 -7.57 11.03
CA ALA A 45 -11.57 -6.20 10.67
C ALA A 45 -12.98 -5.81 11.17
N ASP A 46 -13.22 -4.53 11.37
CA ASP A 46 -14.56 -4.03 11.76
C ASP A 46 -15.57 -4.18 10.61
N GLU A 47 -15.08 -4.00 9.38
CA GLU A 47 -15.81 -4.20 8.14
C GLU A 47 -14.93 -4.97 7.15
N ALA A 48 -15.56 -5.74 6.26
CA ALA A 48 -14.84 -6.42 5.19
C ALA A 48 -15.60 -6.36 3.88
N ILE A 49 -14.87 -6.22 2.77
CA ILE A 49 -15.45 -6.10 1.43
C ILE A 49 -14.73 -7.00 0.43
N CYS A 50 -15.52 -7.73 -0.37
CA CYS A 50 -15.00 -8.58 -1.42
C CYS A 50 -14.61 -7.70 -2.62
N ILE A 51 -13.37 -7.85 -3.09
CA ILE A 51 -12.81 -7.01 -4.18
C ILE A 51 -12.60 -7.76 -5.49
N GLY A 52 -12.84 -9.07 -5.53
CA GLY A 52 -12.66 -9.84 -6.75
C GLY A 52 -12.54 -11.35 -6.53
N ASP A 53 -12.22 -12.04 -7.63
CA ASP A 53 -12.01 -13.48 -7.64
C ASP A 53 -10.62 -13.89 -7.11
N HIS A 54 -10.25 -15.15 -7.30
CA HIS A 54 -8.99 -15.72 -6.82
C HIS A 54 -7.72 -15.14 -7.48
N ARG A 55 -7.82 -14.52 -8.66
CA ARG A 55 -6.67 -13.99 -9.40
C ARG A 55 -6.26 -12.65 -8.82
N LEU A 56 -4.96 -12.44 -8.69
CA LEU A 56 -4.42 -11.22 -8.08
C LEU A 56 -4.74 -9.99 -8.91
N GLU A 57 -4.69 -10.11 -10.24
CA GLU A 57 -4.99 -9.06 -11.22
C GLU A 57 -6.44 -8.58 -11.11
N ASN A 58 -7.34 -9.49 -10.72
CA ASN A 58 -8.76 -9.20 -10.55
C ASN A 58 -9.11 -8.79 -9.11
N SER A 59 -8.17 -8.87 -8.16
CA SER A 59 -8.39 -8.59 -6.74
C SER A 59 -7.35 -7.61 -6.18
N TYR A 60 -6.31 -8.09 -5.50
CA TYR A 60 -5.35 -7.26 -4.75
C TYR A 60 -4.46 -6.35 -5.61
N LEU A 61 -4.35 -6.62 -6.91
CA LEU A 61 -3.66 -5.74 -7.87
C LEU A 61 -4.63 -4.87 -8.67
N ASN A 62 -5.95 -5.00 -8.44
CA ASN A 62 -6.95 -4.22 -9.15
C ASN A 62 -7.16 -2.85 -8.47
N HIS A 63 -6.52 -1.82 -9.03
CA HIS A 63 -6.61 -0.44 -8.53
C HIS A 63 -8.07 0.02 -8.38
N ASN A 64 -8.89 -0.25 -9.40
CA ASN A 64 -10.28 0.21 -9.44
C ASN A 64 -11.13 -0.47 -8.38
N ALA A 65 -10.98 -1.78 -8.18
CA ALA A 65 -11.73 -2.51 -7.16
C ALA A 65 -11.42 -2.01 -5.75
N ILE A 66 -10.15 -1.73 -5.45
CA ILE A 66 -9.73 -1.22 -4.14
C ILE A 66 -10.21 0.21 -3.92
N LEU A 67 -10.12 1.09 -4.93
CA LEU A 67 -10.64 2.46 -4.83
C LEU A 67 -12.16 2.49 -4.66
N GLN A 68 -12.89 1.65 -5.41
CA GLN A 68 -14.33 1.50 -5.25
C GLN A 68 -14.68 0.99 -3.84
N ALA A 69 -13.95 0.00 -3.33
CA ALA A 69 -14.13 -0.48 -1.97
C ALA A 69 -13.91 0.64 -0.93
N ALA A 70 -12.89 1.47 -1.13
CA ALA A 70 -12.60 2.59 -0.24
C ALA A 70 -13.70 3.66 -0.25
N VAL A 71 -14.23 4.00 -1.43
CA VAL A 71 -15.34 4.93 -1.58
C VAL A 71 -16.62 4.37 -0.94
N ASN A 72 -16.96 3.11 -1.22
CA ASN A 72 -18.17 2.45 -0.72
C ASN A 72 -18.17 2.32 0.81
N THR A 73 -17.01 2.13 1.43
CA THR A 73 -16.85 2.00 2.89
C THR A 73 -16.56 3.32 3.59
N GLN A 74 -16.52 4.42 2.81
CA GLN A 74 -16.34 5.80 3.26
C GLN A 74 -15.06 5.98 4.09
N VAL A 75 -13.97 5.29 3.70
CA VAL A 75 -12.67 5.49 4.35
C VAL A 75 -12.01 6.75 3.84
N ARG A 76 -11.14 7.34 4.67
CA ARG A 76 -10.36 8.52 4.29
C ARG A 76 -8.87 8.22 4.13
N ALA A 77 -8.46 6.97 4.39
CA ALA A 77 -7.09 6.54 4.18
C ALA A 77 -7.01 5.06 3.78
N ILE A 78 -5.98 4.73 2.98
CA ILE A 78 -5.64 3.37 2.58
C ILE A 78 -4.23 3.06 3.08
N HIS A 79 -4.07 1.93 3.77
CA HIS A 79 -2.76 1.37 4.10
C HIS A 79 -2.46 0.18 3.18
N PRO A 80 -1.37 0.20 2.40
CA PRO A 80 -1.10 -0.86 1.43
C PRO A 80 -0.40 -2.10 2.00
N GLY A 81 0.03 -2.09 3.27
CA GLY A 81 0.97 -3.09 3.79
C GLY A 81 2.29 -3.09 3.01
N PHE A 82 2.73 -4.27 2.57
CA PHE A 82 3.90 -4.46 1.70
C PHE A 82 3.53 -5.35 0.50
N GLY A 83 4.34 -5.29 -0.57
CA GLY A 83 3.98 -5.95 -1.83
C GLY A 83 2.71 -5.36 -2.45
N PHE A 84 2.12 -6.07 -3.42
CA PHE A 84 0.94 -5.61 -4.17
C PHE A 84 1.10 -4.16 -4.67
N LEU A 85 0.26 -3.24 -4.18
CA LEU A 85 0.21 -1.84 -4.61
C LEU A 85 0.98 -0.89 -3.70
N SER A 86 1.76 -1.41 -2.73
CA SER A 86 2.52 -0.57 -1.78
C SER A 86 3.58 0.32 -2.43
N GLU A 87 4.11 -0.11 -3.57
CA GLU A 87 5.14 0.61 -4.34
C GLU A 87 4.63 1.01 -5.73
N ASN A 88 3.31 1.12 -5.90
CA ASN A 88 2.71 1.50 -7.18
C ASN A 88 2.34 3.00 -7.21
N ALA A 89 3.15 3.81 -7.90
CA ALA A 89 2.96 5.25 -7.97
C ALA A 89 1.62 5.66 -8.61
N ASP A 90 1.14 4.91 -9.60
CA ASP A 90 -0.15 5.19 -10.25
C ASP A 90 -1.33 4.97 -9.32
N PHE A 91 -1.24 3.98 -8.43
CA PHE A 91 -2.23 3.76 -7.39
C PHE A 91 -2.23 4.90 -6.36
N VAL A 92 -1.06 5.40 -5.96
CA VAL A 92 -0.96 6.57 -5.06
C VAL A 92 -1.59 7.81 -5.69
N ARG A 93 -1.24 8.12 -6.94
CA ARG A 93 -1.87 9.21 -7.70
C ARG A 93 -3.38 9.04 -7.80
N ALA A 94 -3.85 7.81 -7.99
CA ALA A 94 -5.28 7.52 -8.04
C ALA A 94 -5.96 7.78 -6.69
N CYS A 95 -5.35 7.39 -5.57
CA CYS A 95 -5.84 7.69 -4.21
C CYS A 95 -5.94 9.21 -3.96
N GLU A 96 -4.90 9.96 -4.34
CA GLU A 96 -4.86 11.42 -4.18
C GLU A 96 -5.98 12.11 -4.97
N ARG A 97 -6.20 11.69 -6.23
CA ARG A 97 -7.28 12.23 -7.07
C ARG A 97 -8.68 12.05 -6.49
N VAL A 98 -8.91 10.96 -5.75
CA VAL A 98 -10.20 10.71 -5.09
C VAL A 98 -10.26 11.24 -3.65
N GLY A 99 -9.22 11.96 -3.20
CA GLY A 99 -9.17 12.56 -1.86
C GLY A 99 -8.93 11.57 -0.72
N ILE A 100 -8.37 10.41 -1.03
CA ILE A 100 -8.02 9.37 -0.04
C ILE A 100 -6.54 9.47 0.27
N THR A 101 -6.20 9.54 1.57
CA THR A 101 -4.82 9.57 2.02
C THR A 101 -4.17 8.19 1.86
N PHE A 102 -3.12 8.10 1.04
CA PHE A 102 -2.28 6.91 0.99
C PHE A 102 -1.29 6.91 2.16
N ILE A 103 -1.28 5.85 2.96
CA ILE A 103 -0.35 5.70 4.10
C ILE A 103 0.95 5.09 3.55
N GLY A 104 1.83 5.96 3.08
CA GLY A 104 3.11 5.60 2.47
C GLY A 104 3.83 6.81 1.87
N PRO A 105 4.91 6.60 1.10
CA PRO A 105 5.60 7.67 0.39
C PRO A 105 4.73 8.28 -0.72
N SER A 106 5.09 9.49 -1.17
CA SER A 106 4.44 10.13 -2.31
C SER A 106 4.72 9.39 -3.62
N ALA A 107 3.82 9.54 -4.60
CA ALA A 107 3.99 8.92 -5.92
C ALA A 107 5.33 9.29 -6.59
N ASP A 108 5.73 10.56 -6.50
CA ASP A 108 6.99 11.04 -7.05
C ASP A 108 8.21 10.38 -6.40
N LEU A 109 8.14 10.10 -5.09
CA LEU A 109 9.22 9.43 -4.37
C LEU A 109 9.28 7.95 -4.78
N ILE A 110 8.12 7.30 -4.94
CA ILE A 110 8.04 5.93 -5.45
C ILE A 110 8.67 5.84 -6.85
N ASP A 111 8.31 6.74 -7.77
CA ASP A 111 8.86 6.74 -9.13
C ASP A 111 10.39 6.94 -9.11
N LYS A 112 10.88 7.93 -8.37
CA LYS A 112 12.33 8.20 -8.25
C LYS A 112 13.13 7.02 -7.67
N MET A 113 12.53 6.28 -6.74
CA MET A 113 13.21 5.19 -6.04
C MET A 113 13.01 3.82 -6.73
N SER A 114 12.06 3.71 -7.65
CA SER A 114 11.78 2.47 -8.40
C SER A 114 12.88 2.11 -9.39
N ASP A 115 13.53 3.12 -9.98
CA ASP A 115 14.65 2.94 -10.90
C ASP A 115 15.98 2.96 -10.16
N LYS A 116 16.77 1.88 -10.33
CA LYS A 116 18.05 1.73 -9.62
C LYS A 116 19.06 2.81 -9.98
N GLN A 117 19.02 3.35 -11.19
CA GLN A 117 19.96 4.39 -11.59
C GLN A 117 19.56 5.73 -10.94
N THR A 118 18.30 6.12 -11.10
CA THR A 118 17.73 7.34 -10.52
C THR A 118 17.86 7.37 -8.99
N ALA A 119 17.64 6.22 -8.33
CA ALA A 119 17.83 6.09 -6.89
C ALA A 119 19.30 6.32 -6.48
N ARG A 120 20.27 5.79 -7.24
CA ARG A 120 21.70 6.03 -6.96
C ARG A 120 22.08 7.48 -7.17
N GLU A 121 21.66 8.08 -8.28
CA GLU A 121 21.91 9.50 -8.57
C GLU A 121 21.35 10.39 -7.44
N THR A 122 20.14 10.05 -6.95
CA THR A 122 19.52 10.74 -5.81
C THR A 122 20.36 10.60 -4.54
N MET A 123 20.91 9.42 -4.25
CA MET A 123 21.74 9.20 -3.06
C MET A 123 23.11 9.88 -3.15
N ILE A 124 23.74 9.91 -4.33
CA ILE A 124 24.99 10.65 -4.57
C ILE A 124 24.75 12.15 -4.39
N ALA A 125 23.66 12.68 -4.95
CA ALA A 125 23.30 14.08 -4.79
C ALA A 125 22.99 14.47 -3.32
N ALA A 126 22.59 13.49 -2.51
CA ALA A 126 22.40 13.64 -1.07
C ALA A 126 23.67 13.32 -0.25
N GLU A 127 24.83 13.22 -0.90
CA GLU A 127 26.16 13.00 -0.30
C GLU A 127 26.29 11.68 0.47
N TYR A 128 25.47 10.66 0.11
CA TYR A 128 25.60 9.32 0.68
C TYR A 128 26.61 8.46 -0.09
N GLN A 129 27.48 7.79 0.66
CA GLN A 129 28.41 6.83 0.09
C GLN A 129 27.69 5.55 -0.35
N LEU A 130 27.84 5.18 -1.62
CA LEU A 130 27.21 3.99 -2.19
C LEU A 130 28.20 2.83 -2.35
N CYS A 131 27.66 1.61 -2.35
CA CYS A 131 28.41 0.43 -2.72
C CYS A 131 28.99 0.58 -4.15
N PRO A 132 30.19 0.04 -4.39
CA PRO A 132 30.83 0.10 -5.71
C PRO A 132 29.93 -0.39 -6.83
N ASP A 133 30.09 0.20 -8.01
CA ASP A 133 29.51 -0.34 -9.24
C ASP A 133 30.16 -1.68 -9.61
N GLN A 134 29.66 -2.34 -10.66
CA GLN A 134 30.25 -3.59 -11.17
C GLN A 134 31.72 -3.45 -11.60
N LYS A 135 32.24 -2.21 -11.73
CA LYS A 135 33.63 -1.89 -12.06
C LYS A 135 34.47 -1.55 -10.82
N GLY A 136 33.93 -1.73 -9.62
CA GLY A 136 34.65 -1.52 -8.35
C GLY A 136 34.90 -0.06 -8.00
N ARG A 137 34.23 0.90 -8.66
CA ARG A 137 34.42 2.33 -8.36
C ARG A 137 33.45 2.79 -7.30
N PHE A 138 33.98 3.34 -6.22
CA PHE A 138 33.22 4.17 -5.29
C PHE A 138 33.00 5.53 -5.95
N MET A 139 31.74 5.87 -6.19
CA MET A 139 31.37 7.18 -6.73
C MET A 139 31.20 8.10 -5.52
N ILE A 140 32.13 9.05 -5.39
CA ILE A 140 32.14 10.14 -4.41
C ILE A 140 31.76 11.42 -5.15
#